data_AF-A0A2E7LA30-F1
#
_entry.id   AF-A0A2E7LA30-F1
#
_cell.length_a   1.000
_cell.length_b   1.000
_cell.length_c   1.000
_cell.angle_alpha   90.00
_cell.angle_beta   90.00
_cell.angle_gamma   90.00
#
_symmetry.space_group_name_H-M   'P 1'
#
loop_
_entity.id
_entity.type
_entity.pdbx_description
1 polymer ?
#
loop_
_entity_poly.entity_id
_entity_poly.type
_entity_poly.pdbx_seq_one_letter_code
_entity_poly.pdbx_strand_id
1 'polypeptide(L)'
;MRAFHSNLVLSFYKAPREQTDDREYDQPCRESLLLMPETPMSLSAALTLLRQFTPHYLTCLSTVLLMVASNHAVANEVLHLNLRTRAQVAPGMNQYRETLETATWQADQTAIVICDMWNDHYCRNAARRVAEMAPRMNEVLNKARSQGVLIIHSPSGCMNQYEGTPQRKLAQQAPRFQTRLPLQGWCYRDEKQESVLPVKVDQPSDDDGTIRKAVRFFDRQIETLQIKKGDAITDSAEAFYLMQQRGIKNVIIMGVHTNMCVLGRPFGIRQLVYQGKNVVLMRDMTDSMYNPRDEPYVNHYTGNDLVFEHIERFWCPTVTSADILGGKPFRFPGDKRQHLVVVMAENEYETSRTLPAFALKHFGAFFKITCVYANADNRNDLPGIEVLNQADLAIWSIRRRTFPQRQLDVLRKYLADGKPLVALRTTSHAFSLREGQPAKGLQQWPDFDQQVLGGNYHDHYPNEAKTFVQPLQAAAGHPILDGIAPSEFRVFGSLYKNHPLATTAAPLMLGRVAAAEMAEPVAWTHQRPNRGRIFYTSLGHPQSFEVPQFQRLLRNATYWAAGLPSPPLSPRTASLTQTK
;
A
#
# COMPACT_ATOMS: atom_id res chain seq x y z
N MET A 1 -0.96 -37.02 2.29
CA MET A 1 -0.28 -36.64 3.56
C MET A 1 -0.14 -35.11 3.67
N ARG A 2 -1.25 -34.38 3.62
CA ARG A 2 -1.33 -32.90 3.71
C ARG A 2 -2.42 -32.57 4.73
N ALA A 3 -2.06 -32.40 6.01
CA ALA A 3 -3.01 -31.95 7.05
C ALA A 3 -2.40 -31.53 8.40
N PHE A 4 -1.06 -31.53 8.59
CA PHE A 4 -0.50 -31.46 9.95
C PHE A 4 0.38 -30.26 10.32
N HIS A 5 0.58 -29.26 9.46
CA HIS A 5 1.50 -28.14 9.77
C HIS A 5 0.86 -26.75 9.92
N SER A 6 -0.44 -26.60 9.66
CA SER A 6 -1.15 -25.29 9.77
C SER A 6 -1.82 -25.03 11.13
N ASN A 7 -1.81 -25.98 12.06
CA ASN A 7 -2.53 -25.86 13.34
C ASN A 7 -1.71 -25.28 14.51
N LEU A 8 -0.38 -25.15 14.38
CA LEU A 8 0.41 -24.67 15.52
C LEU A 8 0.18 -23.18 15.78
N VAL A 9 0.25 -22.31 14.75
CA VAL A 9 0.22 -20.84 14.92
C VAL A 9 -1.14 -20.32 15.41
N LEU A 10 -2.26 -20.91 14.95
CA LEU A 10 -3.61 -20.52 15.36
C LEU A 10 -3.99 -20.98 16.78
N SER A 11 -3.31 -21.98 17.33
CA SER A 11 -3.58 -22.50 18.68
C SER A 11 -3.11 -21.52 19.77
N PHE A 12 -2.03 -20.77 19.52
CA PHE A 12 -1.40 -19.90 20.52
C PHE A 12 -2.14 -18.58 20.79
N TYR A 13 -3.12 -18.22 19.95
CA TYR A 13 -3.95 -17.01 20.08
C TYR A 13 -5.41 -17.30 20.43
N LYS A 14 -5.78 -18.56 20.72
CA LYS A 14 -7.13 -18.90 21.21
C LYS A 14 -7.22 -18.67 22.72
N ALA A 15 -8.12 -17.80 23.13
CA ALA A 15 -8.64 -17.80 24.51
C ALA A 15 -9.42 -19.12 24.76
N PRO A 16 -9.47 -19.63 26.01
CA PRO A 16 -10.19 -20.85 26.31
C PRO A 16 -11.69 -20.69 26.04
N ARG A 17 -12.33 -21.71 25.46
CA ARG A 17 -13.78 -21.79 25.33
C ARG A 17 -14.36 -22.16 26.70
N GLU A 18 -15.02 -21.23 27.36
CA GLU A 18 -16.05 -21.57 28.34
C GLU A 18 -17.35 -21.88 27.61
N GLN A 19 -17.92 -23.02 27.97
CA GLN A 19 -19.11 -23.61 27.41
C GLN A 19 -20.29 -23.14 28.27
N THR A 20 -21.13 -22.23 27.78
CA THR A 20 -22.38 -21.87 28.46
C THR A 20 -23.57 -22.38 27.66
N ASP A 21 -24.39 -23.14 28.38
CA ASP A 21 -25.61 -23.86 28.02
C ASP A 21 -26.67 -22.92 27.42
N ASP A 22 -27.09 -23.19 26.17
CA ASP A 22 -28.22 -22.52 25.52
C ASP A 22 -29.50 -23.31 25.86
N ARG A 23 -30.39 -22.71 26.66
CA ARG A 23 -31.79 -23.14 26.78
C ARG A 23 -32.73 -22.04 26.32
N GLU A 24 -33.20 -22.23 25.09
CA GLU A 24 -34.61 -22.23 24.66
C GLU A 24 -35.62 -21.55 25.61
N TYR A 25 -36.21 -20.44 25.15
CA TYR A 25 -37.59 -20.06 25.47
C TYR A 25 -38.19 -19.33 24.27
N ASP A 26 -39.15 -19.98 23.64
CA ASP A 26 -39.95 -19.52 22.52
C ASP A 26 -41.39 -19.36 23.01
N GLN A 27 -41.97 -18.17 22.92
CA GLN A 27 -43.42 -17.99 22.74
C GLN A 27 -43.77 -16.54 22.31
N PRO A 28 -44.72 -16.36 21.37
CA PRO A 28 -45.02 -15.08 20.75
C PRO A 28 -46.22 -14.38 21.40
N CYS A 29 -46.22 -13.04 21.44
CA CYS A 29 -47.43 -12.29 21.75
C CYS A 29 -47.76 -11.26 20.67
N ARG A 30 -49.06 -11.26 20.35
CA ARG A 30 -49.75 -10.64 19.22
C ARG A 30 -49.82 -9.12 19.29
N GLU A 31 -49.95 -8.56 18.10
CA GLU A 31 -50.36 -7.19 17.78
C GLU A 31 -51.63 -6.75 18.53
N SER A 32 -51.63 -5.48 18.94
CA SER A 32 -52.85 -4.69 19.09
C SER A 32 -52.58 -3.26 18.65
N LEU A 33 -53.06 -2.95 17.44
CA LEU A 33 -53.26 -1.60 16.93
C LEU A 33 -54.35 -0.92 17.80
N LEU A 34 -54.04 0.21 18.41
CA LEU A 34 -55.03 1.16 18.92
C LEU A 34 -54.68 2.55 18.40
N LEU A 35 -55.47 2.99 17.44
CA LEU A 35 -55.56 4.34 16.91
C LEU A 35 -56.02 5.29 18.03
N MET A 36 -55.25 6.34 18.31
CA MET A 36 -55.71 7.51 19.06
C MET A 36 -56.04 8.64 18.09
N PRO A 37 -57.16 9.37 18.27
CA PRO A 37 -57.44 10.55 17.47
C PRO A 37 -56.69 11.76 18.01
N GLU A 38 -56.02 12.47 17.09
CA GLU A 38 -55.46 13.80 17.33
C GLU A 38 -56.59 14.83 17.48
N THR A 39 -56.49 15.71 18.47
CA THR A 39 -57.13 17.03 18.46
C THR A 39 -56.10 18.08 18.86
N PRO A 40 -55.88 19.14 18.06
CA PRO A 40 -54.93 20.18 18.40
C PRO A 40 -55.54 21.18 19.39
N MET A 41 -54.84 21.40 20.50
CA MET A 41 -55.08 22.47 21.45
C MET A 41 -54.76 23.81 20.78
N SER A 42 -55.68 24.78 20.83
CA SER A 42 -55.50 26.06 20.16
C SER A 42 -54.44 26.93 20.86
N LEU A 43 -53.69 27.68 20.05
CA LEU A 43 -52.60 28.59 20.44
C LEU A 43 -53.02 29.72 21.42
N SER A 44 -54.29 29.81 21.80
CA SER A 44 -54.80 30.94 22.59
C SER A 44 -54.74 30.74 24.12
N ALA A 45 -54.46 29.52 24.61
CA ALA A 45 -54.44 29.24 26.06
C ALA A 45 -53.04 29.31 26.70
N ALA A 46 -51.96 29.19 25.92
CA ALA A 46 -50.59 29.24 26.45
C ALA A 46 -50.06 30.68 26.68
N LEU A 47 -50.73 31.69 26.11
CA LEU A 47 -50.28 33.09 26.14
C LEU A 47 -50.74 33.87 27.39
N THR A 48 -51.61 33.31 28.22
CA THR A 48 -52.21 34.04 29.35
C THR A 48 -51.50 33.79 30.69
N LEU A 49 -50.57 32.83 30.77
CA LEU A 49 -49.79 32.53 31.99
C LEU A 49 -48.42 33.22 32.05
N LEU A 50 -48.01 33.94 31.00
CA LEU A 50 -46.70 34.61 30.94
C LEU A 50 -46.72 36.09 31.36
N ARG A 51 -47.85 36.61 31.87
CA ARG A 51 -48.03 38.03 32.17
C ARG A 51 -47.73 38.46 33.62
N GLN A 52 -47.09 37.61 34.43
CA GLN A 52 -46.77 37.95 35.83
C GLN A 52 -45.29 37.88 36.22
N PHE A 53 -44.35 37.88 35.26
CA PHE A 53 -42.92 37.96 35.60
C PHE A 53 -42.34 39.32 35.21
N THR A 54 -41.86 40.03 36.23
CA THR A 54 -41.18 41.32 36.18
C THR A 54 -39.91 41.28 35.29
N PRO A 55 -39.51 42.41 34.70
CA PRO A 55 -38.45 42.50 33.68
C PRO A 55 -37.03 42.13 34.15
N HIS A 56 -36.84 41.66 35.40
CA HIS A 56 -35.56 41.17 35.93
C HIS A 56 -35.35 39.66 35.77
N TYR A 57 -36.40 38.86 35.52
CA TYR A 57 -36.25 37.40 35.34
C TYR A 57 -35.97 37.00 33.88
N LEU A 58 -36.40 37.79 32.90
CA LEU A 58 -36.13 37.54 31.48
C LEU A 58 -34.68 37.79 31.07
N THR A 59 -33.97 38.70 31.75
CA THR A 59 -32.54 38.96 31.51
C THR A 59 -31.66 37.86 32.11
N CYS A 60 -31.99 37.34 33.29
CA CYS A 60 -31.29 36.19 33.87
C CYS A 60 -31.51 34.90 33.08
N LEU A 61 -32.73 34.65 32.59
CA LEU A 61 -33.02 33.45 31.77
C LEU A 61 -32.33 33.51 30.42
N SER A 62 -32.21 34.69 29.78
CA SER A 62 -31.54 34.84 28.48
C SER A 62 -30.02 34.72 28.60
N THR A 63 -29.40 35.20 29.69
CA THR A 63 -27.98 34.97 29.97
C THR A 63 -27.67 33.52 30.32
N VAL A 64 -28.56 32.81 31.01
CA VAL A 64 -28.38 31.36 31.28
C VAL A 64 -28.65 30.52 30.02
N LEU A 65 -29.62 30.87 29.17
CA LEU A 65 -29.82 30.21 27.88
C LEU A 65 -28.66 30.45 26.91
N LEU A 66 -28.06 31.65 26.89
CA LEU A 66 -26.86 31.92 26.09
C LEU A 66 -25.62 31.21 26.65
N MET A 67 -25.46 31.07 27.96
CA MET A 67 -24.34 30.30 28.55
C MET A 67 -24.50 28.78 28.37
N VAL A 68 -25.73 28.25 28.33
CA VAL A 68 -25.99 26.83 28.06
C VAL A 68 -25.94 26.52 26.56
N ALA A 69 -26.33 27.45 25.68
CA ALA A 69 -26.20 27.30 24.22
C ALA A 69 -24.75 27.47 23.72
N SER A 70 -23.88 28.15 24.48
CA SER A 70 -22.48 28.36 24.10
C SER A 70 -21.56 27.16 24.39
N ASN A 71 -22.05 26.11 25.06
CA ASN A 71 -21.21 24.98 25.46
C ASN A 71 -21.40 23.70 24.64
N HIS A 72 -22.36 23.61 23.71
CA HIS A 72 -22.54 22.46 22.81
C HIS A 72 -22.78 22.90 21.36
N ALA A 73 -22.08 23.93 20.88
CA ALA A 73 -21.68 23.90 19.48
C ALA A 73 -20.60 22.80 19.38
N VAL A 74 -21.03 21.55 19.24
CA VAL A 74 -20.16 20.49 18.74
C VAL A 74 -19.71 21.04 17.39
N ALA A 75 -18.47 21.51 17.32
CA ALA A 75 -17.89 21.88 16.05
C ALA A 75 -18.05 20.64 15.17
N ASN A 76 -18.76 20.79 14.03
CA ASN A 76 -18.85 19.77 13.00
C ASN A 76 -17.46 19.63 12.36
N GLU A 77 -16.52 19.10 13.14
CA GLU A 77 -15.17 18.86 12.70
C GLU A 77 -15.20 17.72 11.68
N VAL A 78 -14.49 17.93 10.59
CA VAL A 78 -14.40 16.99 9.50
C VAL A 78 -12.96 16.52 9.33
N LEU A 79 -12.82 15.26 8.95
CA LEU A 79 -11.56 14.65 8.57
C LEU A 79 -11.46 14.69 7.04
N HIS A 80 -10.41 15.30 6.50
CA HIS A 80 -10.09 15.27 5.08
C HIS A 80 -9.09 14.15 4.82
N LEU A 81 -9.53 13.12 4.11
CA LEU A 81 -8.77 11.88 3.92
C LEU A 81 -8.41 11.69 2.45
N ASN A 82 -7.15 11.34 2.17
CA ASN A 82 -6.72 10.91 0.84
C ASN A 82 -6.78 9.37 0.75
N LEU A 83 -7.90 8.86 0.27
CA LEU A 83 -8.16 7.43 0.11
C LEU A 83 -7.35 6.87 -1.04
N ARG A 84 -6.52 5.87 -0.77
CA ARG A 84 -5.79 5.11 -1.78
C ARG A 84 -6.43 3.74 -1.99
N THR A 85 -6.74 3.39 -3.23
CA THR A 85 -7.23 2.07 -3.65
C THR A 85 -6.38 1.50 -4.79
N ARG A 86 -6.62 0.22 -5.14
CA ARG A 86 -5.99 -0.45 -6.27
C ARG A 86 -7.06 -0.90 -7.26
N ALA A 87 -7.23 -0.14 -8.32
CA ALA A 87 -8.13 -0.49 -9.41
C ALA A 87 -7.42 -1.35 -10.47
N GLN A 88 -8.15 -2.29 -11.10
CA GLN A 88 -7.65 -2.97 -12.29
C GLN A 88 -7.35 -1.96 -13.39
N VAL A 89 -6.25 -2.15 -14.12
CA VAL A 89 -5.89 -1.31 -15.27
C VAL A 89 -6.90 -1.49 -16.40
N ALA A 90 -7.36 -2.71 -16.61
CA ALA A 90 -8.48 -3.07 -17.48
C ALA A 90 -9.15 -4.36 -16.97
N PRO A 91 -10.44 -4.59 -17.27
CA PRO A 91 -11.13 -5.81 -16.91
C PRO A 91 -10.38 -7.07 -17.38
N GLY A 92 -10.21 -8.05 -16.49
CA GLY A 92 -9.56 -9.33 -16.79
C GLY A 92 -8.02 -9.29 -16.85
N MET A 93 -7.39 -8.11 -16.72
CA MET A 93 -5.94 -8.02 -16.57
C MET A 93 -5.53 -8.16 -15.11
N ASN A 94 -4.53 -9.00 -14.83
CA ASN A 94 -3.89 -9.09 -13.51
C ASN A 94 -2.88 -7.94 -13.29
N GLN A 95 -3.33 -6.70 -13.52
CA GLN A 95 -2.55 -5.47 -13.44
C GLN A 95 -3.38 -4.43 -12.69
N TYR A 96 -2.78 -3.80 -11.68
CA TYR A 96 -3.48 -2.91 -10.77
C TYR A 96 -2.73 -1.58 -10.63
N ARG A 97 -3.46 -0.48 -10.65
CA ARG A 97 -2.90 0.88 -10.51
C ARG A 97 -3.40 1.56 -9.24
N GLU A 98 -2.58 2.45 -8.72
CA GLU A 98 -3.00 3.35 -7.62
C GLU A 98 -4.09 4.29 -8.12
N THR A 99 -5.15 4.41 -7.33
CA THR A 99 -6.19 5.41 -7.49
C THR A 99 -6.32 6.19 -6.20
N LEU A 100 -6.42 7.51 -6.30
CA LEU A 100 -6.54 8.43 -5.18
C LEU A 100 -7.88 9.16 -5.26
N GLU A 101 -8.60 9.18 -4.16
CA GLU A 101 -9.86 9.91 -4.00
C GLU A 101 -9.83 10.67 -2.67
N THR A 102 -10.29 11.92 -2.68
CA THR A 102 -10.45 12.70 -1.46
C THR A 102 -11.82 12.44 -0.83
N ALA A 103 -11.86 12.12 0.45
CA ALA A 103 -13.09 11.97 1.21
C ALA A 103 -13.16 12.94 2.39
N THR A 104 -14.36 13.34 2.77
CA THR A 104 -14.62 14.17 3.96
C THR A 104 -15.55 13.41 4.90
N TRP A 105 -15.06 13.08 6.10
CA TRP A 105 -15.80 12.32 7.10
C TRP A 105 -16.13 13.18 8.32
N GLN A 106 -17.35 13.08 8.85
CA GLN A 106 -17.70 13.72 10.12
C GLN A 106 -16.99 13.02 11.27
N ALA A 107 -16.28 13.79 12.11
CA ALA A 107 -15.45 13.23 13.17
C ALA A 107 -16.27 12.51 14.24
N ASP A 108 -17.44 13.05 14.61
CA ASP A 108 -18.39 12.46 15.57
C ASP A 108 -19.05 11.17 15.08
N GLN A 109 -19.04 10.91 13.76
CA GLN A 109 -19.50 9.68 13.13
C GLN A 109 -18.34 8.73 12.77
N THR A 110 -17.14 9.01 13.28
CA THR A 110 -15.92 8.24 12.98
C THR A 110 -15.31 7.63 14.25
N ALA A 111 -14.83 6.40 14.14
CA ALA A 111 -14.04 5.75 15.18
C ALA A 111 -12.66 5.36 14.66
N ILE A 112 -11.66 5.38 15.55
CA ILE A 112 -10.37 4.72 15.35
C ILE A 112 -10.36 3.45 16.21
N VAL A 113 -10.06 2.31 15.59
CA VAL A 113 -9.83 1.04 16.30
C VAL A 113 -8.34 0.72 16.27
N ILE A 114 -7.78 0.50 17.46
CA ILE A 114 -6.37 0.17 17.67
C ILE A 114 -6.27 -1.33 17.92
N CYS A 115 -5.85 -2.07 16.90
CA CYS A 115 -5.74 -3.52 16.96
C CYS A 115 -4.40 -3.95 17.55
N ASP A 116 -4.45 -4.62 18.70
CA ASP A 116 -3.35 -5.49 19.17
C ASP A 116 -1.98 -4.78 19.36
N MET A 117 -1.97 -3.47 19.67
CA MET A 117 -0.75 -2.71 19.99
C MET A 117 -0.22 -3.04 21.39
N TRP A 118 0.33 -4.23 21.56
CA TRP A 118 0.77 -4.76 22.85
C TRP A 118 2.10 -4.17 23.37
N ASN A 119 2.36 -4.31 24.68
CA ASN A 119 3.58 -3.83 25.33
C ASN A 119 4.86 -4.63 25.00
N ASP A 120 4.73 -5.88 24.57
CA ASP A 120 5.82 -6.68 24.02
C ASP A 120 5.24 -7.66 22.99
N HIS A 121 6.11 -8.44 22.35
CA HIS A 121 5.71 -9.43 21.39
C HIS A 121 6.69 -10.61 21.42
N TYR A 122 6.22 -11.80 21.00
CA TYR A 122 7.12 -12.96 20.93
C TYR A 122 8.27 -12.69 19.91
N CYS A 123 7.96 -11.97 18.83
CA CYS A 123 8.89 -11.46 17.82
C CYS A 123 9.51 -10.16 18.33
N ARG A 124 10.82 -10.13 18.58
CA ARG A 124 11.52 -8.91 19.03
C ARG A 124 11.46 -7.80 17.99
N ASN A 125 11.59 -8.14 16.72
CA ASN A 125 11.51 -7.17 15.64
C ASN A 125 10.11 -6.56 15.51
N ALA A 126 9.04 -7.34 15.75
CA ALA A 126 7.68 -6.81 15.81
C ALA A 126 7.47 -5.93 17.05
N ALA A 127 7.96 -6.33 18.23
CA ALA A 127 7.92 -5.51 19.44
C ALA A 127 8.62 -4.15 19.23
N ARG A 128 9.79 -4.17 18.57
CA ARG A 128 10.52 -2.94 18.19
C ARG A 128 9.68 -2.07 17.26
N ARG A 129 9.09 -2.63 16.19
CA ARG A 129 8.25 -1.88 15.25
C ARG A 129 6.98 -1.31 15.91
N VAL A 130 6.36 -2.04 16.84
CA VAL A 130 5.28 -1.51 17.69
C VAL A 130 5.75 -0.27 18.45
N ALA A 131 6.89 -0.36 19.14
CA ALA A 131 7.45 0.75 19.89
C ALA A 131 7.85 1.94 18.99
N GLU A 132 8.32 1.68 17.77
CA GLU A 132 8.66 2.73 16.78
C GLU A 132 7.42 3.48 16.27
N MET A 133 6.29 2.79 16.05
CA MET A 133 5.03 3.41 15.61
C MET A 133 4.27 4.12 16.72
N ALA A 134 4.35 3.61 17.96
CA ALA A 134 3.46 4.02 19.04
C ALA A 134 3.47 5.54 19.35
N PRO A 135 4.61 6.27 19.33
CA PRO A 135 4.60 7.71 19.57
C PRO A 135 3.78 8.47 18.52
N ARG A 136 4.00 8.19 17.23
CA ARG A 136 3.26 8.83 16.13
C ARG A 136 1.80 8.41 16.14
N MET A 137 1.50 7.15 16.46
CA MET A 137 0.13 6.70 16.65
C MET A 137 -0.56 7.48 17.78
N ASN A 138 0.11 7.69 18.93
CA ASN A 138 -0.46 8.47 20.03
C ASN A 138 -0.72 9.94 19.63
N GLU A 139 0.10 10.55 18.78
CA GLU A 139 -0.19 11.86 18.17
C GLU A 139 -1.50 11.83 17.37
N VAL A 140 -1.69 10.81 16.51
CA VAL A 140 -2.93 10.63 15.74
C VAL A 140 -4.12 10.52 16.68
N LEU A 141 -4.03 9.68 17.72
CA LEU A 141 -5.11 9.49 18.69
C LEU A 141 -5.45 10.79 19.43
N ASN A 142 -4.43 11.56 19.83
CA ASN A 142 -4.63 12.84 20.51
C ASN A 142 -5.33 13.86 19.62
N LYS A 143 -4.89 13.99 18.37
CA LYS A 143 -5.52 14.89 17.40
C LYS A 143 -6.94 14.42 17.10
N ALA A 144 -7.14 13.18 16.67
CA ALA A 144 -8.46 12.66 16.32
C ALA A 144 -9.47 12.79 17.48
N ARG A 145 -9.04 12.49 18.71
CA ARG A 145 -9.87 12.65 19.91
C ARG A 145 -10.28 14.11 20.14
N SER A 146 -9.39 15.08 19.91
CA SER A 146 -9.74 16.50 20.05
C SER A 146 -10.78 16.95 19.03
N GLN A 147 -10.93 16.22 17.92
CA GLN A 147 -11.92 16.49 16.87
C GLN A 147 -13.26 15.75 17.11
N GLY A 148 -13.36 14.92 18.15
CA GLY A 148 -14.56 14.15 18.48
C GLY A 148 -14.59 12.72 17.95
N VAL A 149 -13.49 12.21 17.39
CA VAL A 149 -13.38 10.80 16.95
C VAL A 149 -13.39 9.86 18.17
N LEU A 150 -14.23 8.81 18.11
CA LEU A 150 -14.26 7.76 19.13
C LEU A 150 -12.99 6.90 19.04
N ILE A 151 -12.26 6.74 20.14
CA ILE A 151 -11.09 5.85 20.21
C ILE A 151 -11.45 4.55 20.89
N ILE A 152 -11.20 3.42 20.21
CA ILE A 152 -11.43 2.07 20.72
C ILE A 152 -10.09 1.32 20.76
N HIS A 153 -9.66 1.00 21.97
CA HIS A 153 -8.49 0.19 22.23
C HIS A 153 -8.85 -1.30 22.25
N SER A 154 -8.19 -2.10 21.40
CA SER A 154 -8.47 -3.53 21.28
C SER A 154 -7.21 -4.39 21.47
N PRO A 155 -6.60 -4.41 22.68
CA PRO A 155 -5.46 -5.25 23.00
C PRO A 155 -5.91 -6.69 23.29
N SER A 156 -6.05 -7.51 22.26
CA SER A 156 -6.68 -8.83 22.39
C SER A 156 -5.93 -9.74 23.35
N GLY A 157 -6.70 -10.55 24.09
CA GLY A 157 -6.18 -11.45 25.12
C GLY A 157 -5.83 -10.77 26.44
N CYS A 158 -5.82 -9.43 26.51
CA CYS A 158 -5.38 -8.66 27.68
C CYS A 158 -6.52 -8.09 28.54
N MET A 159 -7.76 -8.52 28.32
CA MET A 159 -8.93 -7.86 28.91
C MET A 159 -8.96 -7.90 30.44
N ASN A 160 -8.36 -8.91 31.06
CA ASN A 160 -8.23 -9.02 32.52
C ASN A 160 -7.54 -7.80 33.15
N GLN A 161 -6.61 -7.14 32.46
CA GLN A 161 -5.94 -5.93 32.95
C GLN A 161 -6.86 -4.70 32.99
N TYR A 162 -8.00 -4.75 32.31
CA TYR A 162 -8.90 -3.61 32.11
C TYR A 162 -10.26 -3.79 32.77
N GLU A 163 -10.47 -4.90 33.50
CA GLU A 163 -11.72 -5.15 34.22
C GLU A 163 -12.03 -4.02 35.21
N GLY A 164 -13.31 -3.66 35.31
CA GLY A 164 -13.78 -2.62 36.22
C GLY A 164 -13.47 -1.17 35.79
N THR A 165 -12.56 -0.97 34.83
CA THR A 165 -12.21 0.36 34.31
C THR A 165 -13.41 1.05 33.64
N PRO A 166 -13.52 2.39 33.70
CA PRO A 166 -14.59 3.12 33.00
C PRO A 166 -14.65 2.82 31.49
N GLN A 167 -13.49 2.66 30.84
CA GLN A 167 -13.39 2.42 29.40
C GLN A 167 -13.84 1.01 29.00
N ARG A 168 -13.55 -0.01 29.83
CA ARG A 168 -14.09 -1.37 29.63
C ARG A 168 -15.60 -1.39 29.85
N LYS A 169 -16.08 -0.76 30.93
CA LYS A 169 -17.51 -0.64 31.24
C LYS A 169 -18.27 0.06 30.12
N LEU A 170 -17.70 1.10 29.51
CA LEU A 170 -18.30 1.80 28.37
C LEU A 170 -18.60 0.85 27.20
N ALA A 171 -17.67 -0.06 26.87
CA ALA A 171 -17.90 -1.04 25.81
C ALA A 171 -18.94 -2.11 26.22
N GLN A 172 -18.90 -2.58 27.47
CA GLN A 172 -19.83 -3.60 27.99
C GLN A 172 -21.28 -3.11 28.10
N GLN A 173 -21.47 -1.82 28.36
CA GLN A 173 -22.79 -1.20 28.49
C GLN A 173 -23.48 -0.95 27.14
N ALA A 174 -22.76 -1.11 26.02
CA ALA A 174 -23.36 -0.95 24.70
C ALA A 174 -24.42 -2.05 24.48
N PRO A 175 -25.68 -1.69 24.18
CA PRO A 175 -26.72 -2.68 23.96
C PRO A 175 -26.40 -3.47 22.69
N ARG A 176 -26.82 -4.74 22.66
CA ARG A 176 -26.68 -5.55 21.45
C ARG A 176 -27.59 -4.97 20.36
N PHE A 177 -27.05 -4.83 19.16
CA PHE A 177 -27.79 -4.40 17.97
C PHE A 177 -27.97 -5.55 17.00
N GLN A 178 -29.02 -5.47 16.18
CA GLN A 178 -29.18 -6.37 15.04
C GLN A 178 -27.99 -6.20 14.08
N THR A 179 -27.41 -7.31 13.66
CA THR A 179 -26.25 -7.37 12.78
C THR A 179 -26.68 -7.79 11.38
N ARG A 180 -26.02 -7.26 10.33
CA ARG A 180 -26.30 -7.64 8.93
C ARG A 180 -25.98 -9.12 8.67
N LEU A 181 -24.87 -9.57 9.24
CA LEU A 181 -24.45 -10.97 9.28
C LEU A 181 -24.08 -11.32 10.73
N PRO A 182 -24.16 -12.58 11.17
CA PRO A 182 -23.68 -12.96 12.49
C PRO A 182 -22.23 -12.52 12.71
N LEU A 183 -21.96 -11.88 13.85
CA LEU A 183 -20.60 -11.51 14.25
C LEU A 183 -19.80 -12.77 14.57
N GLN A 184 -18.57 -12.82 14.07
CA GLN A 184 -17.66 -13.95 14.20
C GLN A 184 -16.58 -13.64 15.23
N GLY A 185 -16.17 -14.65 16.01
CA GLY A 185 -14.99 -14.54 16.88
C GLY A 185 -13.67 -14.40 16.10
N TRP A 186 -13.66 -14.80 14.83
CA TRP A 186 -12.57 -14.58 13.89
C TRP A 186 -13.06 -14.70 12.44
N CYS A 187 -12.78 -13.71 11.60
CA CYS A 187 -13.04 -13.72 10.17
C CYS A 187 -11.81 -14.24 9.40
N TYR A 188 -11.87 -15.52 9.02
CA TYR A 188 -10.86 -16.14 8.15
C TYR A 188 -10.90 -15.57 6.72
N ARG A 189 -9.89 -15.92 5.91
CA ARG A 189 -9.80 -15.51 4.50
C ARG A 189 -11.04 -15.95 3.73
N ASP A 190 -11.65 -15.00 3.01
CA ASP A 190 -12.80 -15.28 2.15
C ASP A 190 -12.32 -15.51 0.72
N GLU A 191 -12.24 -16.78 0.32
CA GLU A 191 -11.69 -17.16 -0.99
C GLU A 191 -12.53 -16.66 -2.18
N LYS A 192 -13.77 -16.22 -1.93
CA LYS A 192 -14.63 -15.61 -2.96
C LYS A 192 -14.38 -14.12 -3.13
N GLN A 193 -13.88 -13.46 -2.08
CA GLN A 193 -13.69 -12.00 -2.05
C GLN A 193 -12.23 -11.60 -2.27
N GLU A 194 -11.26 -12.40 -1.80
CA GLU A 194 -9.84 -12.05 -1.85
C GLU A 194 -8.94 -13.20 -2.31
N SER A 195 -7.81 -12.84 -2.95
CA SER A 195 -6.77 -13.81 -3.30
C SER A 195 -6.05 -14.37 -2.07
N VAL A 196 -5.12 -15.29 -2.29
CA VAL A 196 -4.15 -15.67 -1.24
C VAL A 196 -3.37 -14.42 -0.82
N LEU A 197 -3.07 -14.31 0.48
CA LEU A 197 -2.26 -13.21 1.02
C LEU A 197 -0.86 -13.21 0.38
N PRO A 198 -0.28 -12.03 0.10
CA PRO A 198 0.95 -11.94 -0.67
C PRO A 198 2.22 -12.28 0.13
N VAL A 199 2.07 -12.53 1.43
CA VAL A 199 3.15 -12.92 2.34
C VAL A 199 2.66 -14.03 3.27
N LYS A 200 3.55 -14.93 3.67
CA LYS A 200 3.23 -16.01 4.60
C LYS A 200 3.15 -15.53 6.05
N VAL A 201 2.34 -16.24 6.83
CA VAL A 201 2.15 -16.03 8.28
C VAL A 201 2.57 -17.25 9.11
N ASP A 202 3.14 -18.27 8.45
CA ASP A 202 3.42 -19.58 9.04
C ASP A 202 4.59 -19.52 10.04
N GLN A 203 5.55 -18.64 9.80
CA GLN A 203 6.71 -18.47 10.68
C GLN A 203 6.54 -17.21 11.54
N PRO A 204 6.53 -17.39 12.86
CA PRO A 204 6.48 -16.30 13.77
C PRO A 204 7.86 -15.63 13.79
N SER A 205 7.99 -14.45 13.19
CA SER A 205 9.12 -13.50 13.25
C SER A 205 10.19 -13.52 12.16
N ASP A 206 10.57 -12.31 11.78
CA ASP A 206 11.82 -11.92 11.14
C ASP A 206 12.97 -11.77 12.16
N ASP A 207 12.92 -12.44 13.31
CA ASP A 207 13.94 -12.28 14.34
C ASP A 207 15.33 -12.72 13.82
N ASP A 208 16.34 -11.95 14.19
CA ASP A 208 17.75 -12.16 13.83
C ASP A 208 18.52 -12.95 14.91
N GLY A 209 17.82 -13.41 15.95
CA GLY A 209 18.38 -14.17 17.07
C GLY A 209 17.67 -15.50 17.34
N THR A 210 18.04 -16.15 18.45
CA THR A 210 17.37 -17.36 18.92
C THR A 210 15.88 -17.07 19.14
N ILE A 211 15.01 -17.76 18.39
CA ILE A 211 13.56 -17.62 18.50
C ILE A 211 13.19 -17.81 19.97
N ARG A 212 12.57 -16.78 20.57
CA ARG A 212 12.02 -16.90 21.92
C ARG A 212 11.03 -18.06 21.90
N LYS A 213 11.06 -18.96 22.90
CA LYS A 213 9.97 -19.95 23.06
C LYS A 213 8.66 -19.18 23.00
N ALA A 214 7.73 -19.62 22.15
CA ALA A 214 6.46 -18.94 21.92
C ALA A 214 5.57 -19.00 23.18
N VAL A 215 5.91 -18.19 24.17
CA VAL A 215 5.08 -17.86 25.33
C VAL A 215 4.46 -16.49 25.08
N ARG A 216 3.36 -16.21 25.75
CA ARG A 216 2.73 -14.90 25.70
C ARG A 216 3.62 -13.89 26.42
N PHE A 217 4.28 -13.00 25.67
CA PHE A 217 5.16 -11.95 26.20
C PHE A 217 4.43 -10.64 26.49
N PHE A 218 3.18 -10.51 26.06
CA PHE A 218 2.35 -9.33 26.30
C PHE A 218 1.26 -9.60 27.33
N ASP A 219 0.96 -8.60 28.14
CA ASP A 219 -0.15 -8.66 29.10
C ASP A 219 -1.11 -7.47 28.97
N ARG A 220 -0.74 -6.41 28.25
CA ARG A 220 -1.51 -5.17 28.08
C ARG A 220 -1.16 -4.45 26.77
N GLN A 221 -1.90 -3.39 26.46
CA GLN A 221 -1.52 -2.42 25.43
C GLN A 221 -0.23 -1.67 25.83
N ILE A 222 0.61 -1.33 24.86
CA ILE A 222 1.80 -0.49 25.10
C ILE A 222 1.42 0.83 25.78
N GLU A 223 2.18 1.20 26.82
CA GLU A 223 1.89 2.36 27.68
C GLU A 223 1.93 3.70 26.91
N THR A 224 2.74 3.79 25.85
CA THR A 224 2.85 4.97 24.99
C THR A 224 1.49 5.39 24.40
N LEU A 225 0.57 4.45 24.17
CA LEU A 225 -0.78 4.74 23.70
C LEU A 225 -1.67 5.08 24.90
N GLN A 226 -1.85 6.37 25.14
CA GLN A 226 -2.60 6.88 26.28
C GLN A 226 -4.09 6.59 26.12
N ILE A 227 -4.65 5.90 27.13
CA ILE A 227 -6.08 5.68 27.29
C ILE A 227 -6.66 6.84 28.09
N LYS A 228 -7.61 7.58 27.51
CA LYS A 228 -8.20 8.78 28.11
C LYS A 228 -9.67 8.58 28.46
N LYS A 229 -10.26 9.58 29.13
CA LYS A 229 -11.70 9.65 29.38
C LYS A 229 -12.44 9.75 28.04
N GLY A 230 -13.47 8.92 27.85
CA GLY A 230 -14.26 8.87 26.62
C GLY A 230 -13.81 7.78 25.64
N ASP A 231 -12.63 7.22 25.82
CA ASP A 231 -12.17 6.05 25.05
C ASP A 231 -12.88 4.78 25.53
N ALA A 232 -12.88 3.75 24.69
CA ALA A 232 -13.39 2.42 25.03
C ALA A 232 -12.29 1.36 24.96
N ILE A 233 -12.45 0.27 25.73
CA ILE A 233 -11.57 -0.89 25.68
C ILE A 233 -12.40 -2.16 25.47
N THR A 234 -12.11 -2.89 24.40
CA THR A 234 -12.69 -4.22 24.12
C THR A 234 -11.92 -4.92 23.00
N ASP A 235 -11.82 -6.23 23.06
CA ASP A 235 -11.29 -7.09 22.01
C ASP A 235 -12.36 -8.00 21.35
N SER A 236 -13.64 -7.64 21.50
CA SER A 236 -14.75 -8.47 21.07
C SER A 236 -15.73 -7.72 20.14
N ALA A 237 -16.83 -8.40 19.80
CA ALA A 237 -17.96 -7.86 19.07
C ALA A 237 -18.59 -6.61 19.71
N GLU A 238 -18.36 -6.36 21.01
CA GLU A 238 -18.82 -5.15 21.70
C GLU A 238 -18.35 -3.86 21.02
N ALA A 239 -17.19 -3.88 20.34
CA ALA A 239 -16.73 -2.73 19.56
C ALA A 239 -17.78 -2.30 18.52
N PHE A 240 -18.38 -3.26 17.82
CA PHE A 240 -19.43 -2.99 16.84
C PHE A 240 -20.69 -2.45 17.49
N TYR A 241 -21.11 -3.01 18.62
CA TYR A 241 -22.31 -2.54 19.33
C TYR A 241 -22.13 -1.11 19.84
N LEU A 242 -20.96 -0.78 20.40
CA LEU A 242 -20.63 0.58 20.80
C LEU A 242 -20.65 1.54 19.60
N MET A 243 -20.09 1.13 18.46
CA MET A 243 -20.14 1.91 17.22
C MET A 243 -21.58 2.17 16.77
N GLN A 244 -22.48 1.18 16.87
CA GLN A 244 -23.90 1.35 16.53
C GLN A 244 -24.59 2.33 17.49
N GLN A 245 -24.40 2.14 18.81
CA GLN A 245 -24.95 3.04 19.82
C GLN A 245 -24.53 4.50 19.61
N ARG A 246 -23.30 4.71 19.16
CA ARG A 246 -22.71 6.04 18.94
C ARG A 246 -22.97 6.60 17.53
N GLY A 247 -23.72 5.91 16.68
CA GLY A 247 -23.98 6.35 15.31
C GLY A 247 -22.74 6.39 14.41
N ILE A 248 -21.69 5.64 14.74
CA ILE A 248 -20.44 5.58 13.98
C ILE A 248 -20.71 4.91 12.63
N LYS A 249 -20.36 5.61 11.55
CA LYS A 249 -20.46 5.11 10.18
C LYS A 249 -19.08 4.74 9.62
N ASN A 250 -18.06 5.50 10.00
CA ASN A 250 -16.72 5.38 9.45
C ASN A 250 -15.75 4.84 10.48
N VAL A 251 -14.84 3.98 10.05
CA VAL A 251 -13.86 3.33 10.92
C VAL A 251 -12.47 3.38 10.30
N ILE A 252 -11.53 3.96 11.03
CA ILE A 252 -10.10 3.93 10.71
C ILE A 252 -9.46 2.81 11.53
N ILE A 253 -8.88 1.81 10.88
CA ILE A 253 -8.17 0.71 11.54
C ILE A 253 -6.67 1.00 11.53
N MET A 254 -6.03 0.81 12.68
CA MET A 254 -4.57 0.84 12.85
C MET A 254 -4.12 -0.27 13.81
N GLY A 255 -2.82 -0.57 13.87
CA GLY A 255 -2.27 -1.61 14.74
C GLY A 255 -1.53 -2.72 13.98
N VAL A 256 -1.25 -3.83 14.65
CA VAL A 256 -0.29 -4.83 14.15
C VAL A 256 -0.90 -6.15 13.70
N HIS A 257 -0.08 -6.88 12.96
CA HIS A 257 -0.46 -8.06 12.19
C HIS A 257 -1.55 -7.73 11.18
N THR A 258 -1.23 -6.80 10.30
CA THR A 258 -2.10 -6.30 9.22
C THR A 258 -2.72 -7.45 8.42
N ASN A 259 -1.92 -8.47 8.13
CA ASN A 259 -2.30 -9.69 7.41
C ASN A 259 -2.96 -10.79 8.26
N MET A 260 -3.23 -10.54 9.55
CA MET A 260 -3.90 -11.48 10.46
C MET A 260 -4.95 -10.77 11.34
N CYS A 261 -4.54 -10.16 12.46
CA CYS A 261 -5.44 -9.60 13.47
C CYS A 261 -6.28 -8.45 12.92
N VAL A 262 -5.64 -7.50 12.25
CA VAL A 262 -6.31 -6.33 11.65
C VAL A 262 -7.36 -6.75 10.62
N LEU A 263 -7.12 -7.83 9.87
CA LEU A 263 -8.11 -8.38 8.94
C LEU A 263 -9.19 -9.23 9.65
N GLY A 264 -8.78 -10.07 10.60
CA GLY A 264 -9.57 -11.21 11.06
C GLY A 264 -10.21 -11.09 12.44
N ARG A 265 -9.84 -10.13 13.28
CA ARG A 265 -10.48 -9.96 14.60
C ARG A 265 -11.97 -9.59 14.46
N PRO A 266 -12.80 -9.78 15.51
CA PRO A 266 -14.22 -9.37 15.50
C PRO A 266 -14.46 -7.87 15.27
N PHE A 267 -13.43 -7.05 15.49
CA PHE A 267 -13.42 -5.61 15.25
C PHE A 267 -12.53 -5.23 14.06
N GLY A 268 -12.04 -6.22 13.30
CA GLY A 268 -11.15 -6.06 12.17
C GLY A 268 -11.88 -5.74 10.85
N ILE A 269 -11.09 -5.51 9.81
CA ILE A 269 -11.55 -5.01 8.50
C ILE A 269 -12.64 -5.90 7.92
N ARG A 270 -12.44 -7.22 7.83
CA ARG A 270 -13.41 -8.12 7.18
C ARG A 270 -14.76 -8.04 7.87
N GLN A 271 -14.77 -8.13 9.19
CA GLN A 271 -16.01 -8.08 9.97
C GLN A 271 -16.74 -6.75 9.77
N LEU A 272 -16.04 -5.63 9.86
CA LEU A 272 -16.66 -4.30 9.76
C LEU A 272 -17.15 -3.98 8.34
N VAL A 273 -16.43 -4.42 7.31
CA VAL A 273 -16.87 -4.35 5.91
C VAL A 273 -18.15 -5.17 5.72
N TYR A 274 -18.19 -6.40 6.23
CA TYR A 274 -19.40 -7.23 6.17
C TYR A 274 -20.61 -6.61 6.89
N GLN A 275 -20.37 -5.85 7.97
CA GLN A 275 -21.43 -5.11 8.65
C GLN A 275 -21.80 -3.78 7.97
N GLY A 276 -21.17 -3.42 6.83
CA GLY A 276 -21.49 -2.22 6.06
C GLY A 276 -20.92 -0.91 6.62
N LYS A 277 -19.84 -0.97 7.41
CA LYS A 277 -19.11 0.24 7.82
C LYS A 277 -18.23 0.76 6.69
N ASN A 278 -18.00 2.07 6.65
CA ASN A 278 -16.99 2.68 5.79
C ASN A 278 -15.62 2.50 6.45
N VAL A 279 -14.87 1.48 6.04
CA VAL A 279 -13.58 1.15 6.66
C VAL A 279 -12.44 1.75 5.85
N VAL A 280 -11.41 2.26 6.52
CA VAL A 280 -10.09 2.53 5.93
C VAL A 280 -9.00 1.98 6.83
N LEU A 281 -7.88 1.55 6.24
CA LEU A 281 -6.66 1.18 6.98
C LEU A 281 -5.70 2.38 7.00
N MET A 282 -5.22 2.80 8.18
CA MET A 282 -4.13 3.77 8.28
C MET A 282 -2.78 3.07 8.09
N ARG A 283 -2.36 2.94 6.83
CA ARG A 283 -1.26 2.03 6.41
C ARG A 283 0.09 2.30 7.08
N ASP A 284 0.41 3.56 7.36
CA ASP A 284 1.67 3.93 8.02
C ASP A 284 1.64 3.76 9.55
N MET A 285 0.47 3.47 10.14
CA MET A 285 0.29 3.11 11.55
C MET A 285 0.03 1.61 11.73
N THR A 286 0.50 0.80 10.78
CA THR A 286 0.27 -0.65 10.76
C THR A 286 1.53 -1.42 10.38
N ASP A 287 1.61 -2.67 10.85
CA ASP A 287 2.72 -3.59 10.56
C ASP A 287 2.20 -5.00 10.28
N SER A 288 2.84 -5.74 9.37
CA SER A 288 2.45 -7.12 9.04
C SER A 288 3.30 -8.13 9.80
N MET A 289 2.76 -9.32 10.04
CA MET A 289 3.59 -10.46 10.42
C MET A 289 4.21 -11.03 9.16
N TYR A 290 5.50 -10.80 8.94
CA TYR A 290 6.22 -11.30 7.78
C TYR A 290 7.71 -11.52 8.08
N ASN A 291 8.22 -12.69 7.69
CA ASN A 291 9.64 -13.03 7.72
C ASN A 291 10.26 -12.85 6.32
N PRO A 292 11.23 -11.92 6.11
CA PRO A 292 11.93 -11.74 4.83
C PRO A 292 12.64 -12.98 4.29
N ARG A 293 12.85 -14.01 5.13
CA ARG A 293 13.40 -15.31 4.71
C ARG A 293 12.37 -16.21 4.03
N ASP A 294 11.08 -15.86 4.11
CA ASP A 294 9.99 -16.54 3.44
C ASP A 294 9.58 -15.84 2.15
N GLU A 295 8.96 -16.59 1.25
CA GLU A 295 8.34 -16.08 0.04
C GLU A 295 7.44 -14.85 0.35
N PRO A 296 7.58 -13.74 -0.40
CA PRO A 296 8.27 -13.60 -1.69
C PRO A 296 9.75 -13.20 -1.63
N TYR A 297 10.43 -13.40 -0.49
CA TYR A 297 11.86 -13.10 -0.27
C TYR A 297 12.20 -11.61 -0.46
N VAL A 298 11.30 -10.76 0.00
CA VAL A 298 11.46 -9.31 -0.02
C VAL A 298 11.78 -8.81 1.39
N ASN A 299 12.25 -7.57 1.53
CA ASN A 299 12.44 -7.04 2.88
C ASN A 299 11.07 -6.84 3.56
N HIS A 300 11.11 -6.66 4.88
CA HIS A 300 9.91 -6.57 5.69
C HIS A 300 8.95 -5.45 5.21
N TYR A 301 9.50 -4.28 4.90
CA TYR A 301 8.72 -3.10 4.48
C TYR A 301 8.07 -3.29 3.11
N THR A 302 8.72 -4.00 2.19
CA THR A 302 8.10 -4.41 0.91
C THR A 302 7.00 -5.42 1.16
N GLY A 303 7.15 -6.32 2.15
CA GLY A 303 6.06 -7.18 2.61
C GLY A 303 4.85 -6.39 3.10
N ASN A 304 5.07 -5.33 3.88
CA ASN A 304 4.01 -4.40 4.29
C ASN A 304 3.33 -3.74 3.07
N ASP A 305 4.11 -3.24 2.10
CA ASP A 305 3.56 -2.65 0.87
C ASP A 305 2.64 -3.64 0.14
N LEU A 306 3.06 -4.90 -0.01
CA LEU A 306 2.26 -5.93 -0.66
C LEU A 306 0.94 -6.21 0.09
N VAL A 307 0.97 -6.29 1.42
CA VAL A 307 -0.24 -6.48 2.24
C VAL A 307 -1.18 -5.29 2.10
N PHE A 308 -0.65 -4.06 2.07
CA PHE A 308 -1.47 -2.87 1.84
C PHE A 308 -2.13 -2.91 0.46
N GLU A 309 -1.38 -3.27 -0.59
CA GLU A 309 -1.96 -3.44 -1.92
C GLU A 309 -3.06 -4.50 -1.97
N HIS A 310 -2.90 -5.62 -1.25
CA HIS A 310 -3.92 -6.64 -1.14
C HIS A 310 -5.21 -6.08 -0.52
N ILE A 311 -5.09 -5.34 0.60
CA ILE A 311 -6.24 -4.71 1.28
C ILE A 311 -6.94 -3.70 0.36
N GLU A 312 -6.16 -2.88 -0.34
CA GLU A 312 -6.64 -1.86 -1.29
C GLU A 312 -7.38 -2.44 -2.50
N ARG A 313 -7.12 -3.71 -2.85
CA ARG A 313 -7.79 -4.41 -3.96
C ARG A 313 -9.11 -5.02 -3.53
N PHE A 314 -9.16 -5.60 -2.34
CA PHE A 314 -10.23 -6.54 -1.97
C PHE A 314 -11.16 -6.07 -0.85
N TRP A 315 -10.70 -5.16 0.02
CA TRP A 315 -11.38 -4.86 1.26
C TRP A 315 -11.74 -3.39 1.43
N CYS A 316 -10.74 -2.52 1.45
CA CYS A 316 -10.98 -1.11 1.75
C CYS A 316 -9.84 -0.19 1.29
N PRO A 317 -10.12 1.12 1.10
CA PRO A 317 -9.06 2.10 0.87
C PRO A 317 -8.11 2.23 2.06
N THR A 318 -6.93 2.78 1.80
CA THR A 318 -5.97 3.13 2.85
C THR A 318 -5.77 4.64 2.94
N VAL A 319 -5.44 5.11 4.15
CA VAL A 319 -5.06 6.49 4.49
C VAL A 319 -3.72 6.50 5.23
N THR A 320 -3.19 7.67 5.55
CA THR A 320 -1.97 7.83 6.36
C THR A 320 -2.19 8.72 7.57
N SER A 321 -1.27 8.65 8.54
CA SER A 321 -1.24 9.58 9.68
C SER A 321 -1.17 11.05 9.25
N ALA A 322 -0.62 11.33 8.06
CA ALA A 322 -0.56 12.69 7.52
C ALA A 322 -1.93 13.26 7.16
N ASP A 323 -2.94 12.43 6.91
CA ASP A 323 -4.32 12.90 6.66
C ASP A 323 -4.95 13.50 7.93
N ILE A 324 -4.50 13.08 9.12
CA ILE A 324 -4.98 13.60 10.41
C ILE A 324 -4.02 14.67 10.98
N LEU A 325 -2.71 14.45 10.86
CA LEU A 325 -1.69 15.29 11.50
C LEU A 325 -1.06 16.33 10.57
N GLY A 326 -1.31 16.24 9.26
CA GLY A 326 -0.55 16.96 8.25
C GLY A 326 0.90 16.43 8.10
N GLY A 327 1.65 17.07 7.21
CA GLY A 327 3.06 16.77 6.99
C GLY A 327 3.28 15.47 6.20
N LYS A 328 4.22 14.64 6.66
CA LYS A 328 4.62 13.40 5.98
C LYS A 328 4.07 12.16 6.71
N PRO A 329 3.73 11.08 5.97
CA PRO A 329 3.44 9.79 6.57
C PRO A 329 4.61 9.29 7.41
N PHE A 330 4.30 8.48 8.42
CA PHE A 330 5.31 7.79 9.20
C PHE A 330 6.13 6.85 8.31
N ARG A 331 7.42 6.76 8.62
CA ARG A 331 8.34 5.81 8.01
C ARG A 331 9.16 5.20 9.12
N PHE A 332 9.17 3.87 9.18
CA PHE A 332 10.01 3.14 10.13
C PHE A 332 11.47 3.60 10.01
N PRO A 333 12.19 3.83 11.13
CA PRO A 333 13.59 4.22 11.10
C PRO A 333 14.47 3.28 10.26
N GLY A 334 14.16 1.97 10.27
CA GLY A 334 14.86 0.94 9.49
C GLY A 334 14.49 0.89 8.01
N ASP A 335 13.43 1.54 7.55
CA ASP A 335 13.11 1.60 6.12
C ASP A 335 14.03 2.65 5.46
N LYS A 336 15.15 2.18 4.89
CA LYS A 336 16.11 2.99 4.13
C LYS A 336 16.01 2.81 2.62
N ARG A 337 14.94 2.17 2.14
CA ARG A 337 14.78 1.83 0.72
C ARG A 337 14.70 3.07 -0.15
N GLN A 338 15.41 3.05 -1.28
CA GLN A 338 15.16 4.01 -2.36
C GLN A 338 13.85 3.64 -3.09
N HIS A 339 13.18 4.64 -3.67
CA HIS A 339 11.95 4.46 -4.43
C HIS A 339 12.22 4.26 -5.92
N LEU A 340 12.09 3.01 -6.37
CA LEU A 340 12.11 2.62 -7.77
C LEU A 340 10.71 2.71 -8.39
N VAL A 341 10.56 3.53 -9.44
CA VAL A 341 9.34 3.59 -10.25
C VAL A 341 9.53 2.89 -11.58
N VAL A 342 8.66 1.94 -11.90
CA VAL A 342 8.67 1.19 -13.17
C VAL A 342 7.52 1.69 -14.04
N VAL A 343 7.83 2.39 -15.12
CA VAL A 343 6.85 2.97 -16.06
C VAL A 343 6.74 2.09 -17.29
N MET A 344 5.54 1.57 -17.55
CA MET A 344 5.24 0.60 -18.59
C MET A 344 4.12 1.13 -19.49
N ALA A 345 4.49 1.58 -20.68
CA ALA A 345 3.62 2.20 -21.66
C ALA A 345 3.98 1.77 -23.09
N GLU A 346 4.24 0.48 -23.27
CA GLU A 346 4.44 -0.12 -24.58
C GLU A 346 3.51 -1.33 -24.74
N ASN A 347 3.21 -1.69 -25.98
CA ASN A 347 2.25 -2.74 -26.33
C ASN A 347 2.83 -3.78 -27.30
N GLU A 348 4.16 -3.84 -27.43
CA GLU A 348 4.86 -4.72 -28.38
C GLU A 348 5.59 -5.87 -27.66
N TYR A 349 6.18 -5.60 -26.49
CA TYR A 349 7.05 -6.51 -25.75
C TYR A 349 6.47 -6.93 -24.39
N GLU A 350 5.19 -6.65 -24.14
CA GLU A 350 4.44 -7.05 -22.94
C GLU A 350 5.18 -6.76 -21.62
N THR A 351 5.89 -5.64 -21.54
CA THR A 351 6.69 -5.27 -20.37
C THR A 351 5.83 -5.01 -19.13
N SER A 352 4.54 -4.68 -19.31
CA SER A 352 3.53 -4.66 -18.24
C SER A 352 3.30 -6.02 -17.57
N ARG A 353 3.66 -7.12 -18.22
CA ARG A 353 3.65 -8.49 -17.66
C ARG A 353 5.00 -8.87 -17.08
N THR A 354 6.11 -8.56 -17.75
CA THR A 354 7.44 -9.07 -17.39
C THR A 354 8.17 -8.24 -16.32
N LEU A 355 8.11 -6.90 -16.41
CA LEU A 355 8.85 -6.02 -15.51
C LEU A 355 8.35 -6.05 -14.06
N PRO A 356 7.04 -6.14 -13.74
CA PRO A 356 6.59 -6.17 -12.34
C PRO A 356 7.14 -7.40 -11.59
N ALA A 357 7.05 -8.58 -12.18
CA ALA A 357 7.57 -9.82 -11.59
C ALA A 357 9.09 -9.78 -11.48
N PHE A 358 9.78 -9.28 -12.51
CA PHE A 358 11.23 -9.08 -12.48
C PHE A 358 11.65 -8.11 -11.35
N ALA A 359 10.95 -6.98 -11.23
CA ALA A 359 11.27 -5.94 -10.26
C ALA A 359 11.08 -6.45 -8.83
N LEU A 360 9.95 -7.11 -8.54
CA LEU A 360 9.72 -7.68 -7.21
C LEU A 360 10.81 -8.69 -6.84
N LYS A 361 11.14 -9.61 -7.75
CA LYS A 361 12.14 -10.67 -7.55
C LYS A 361 13.55 -10.13 -7.29
N HIS A 362 13.97 -9.10 -8.02
CA HIS A 362 15.38 -8.64 -8.00
C HIS A 362 15.61 -7.38 -7.16
N PHE A 363 14.56 -6.62 -6.88
CA PHE A 363 14.64 -5.32 -6.21
C PHE A 363 13.78 -5.24 -4.95
N GLY A 364 12.83 -6.15 -4.73
CA GLY A 364 11.93 -6.11 -3.56
C GLY A 364 12.64 -6.19 -2.20
N ALA A 365 13.86 -6.72 -2.16
CA ALA A 365 14.68 -6.75 -0.96
C ALA A 365 15.37 -5.40 -0.63
N PHE A 366 15.46 -4.46 -1.56
CA PHE A 366 16.27 -3.22 -1.38
C PHE A 366 15.53 -1.94 -1.74
N PHE A 367 14.49 -2.01 -2.55
CA PHE A 367 13.76 -0.86 -3.06
C PHE A 367 12.30 -0.90 -2.64
N LYS A 368 11.73 0.29 -2.45
CA LYS A 368 10.28 0.49 -2.55
C LYS A 368 9.94 0.53 -4.03
N ILE A 369 8.96 -0.26 -4.46
CA ILE A 369 8.62 -0.40 -5.89
C ILE A 369 7.23 0.17 -6.13
N THR A 370 7.09 1.02 -7.15
CA THR A 370 5.78 1.42 -7.68
C THR A 370 5.74 1.16 -9.17
N CYS A 371 4.67 0.52 -9.64
CA CYS A 371 4.42 0.28 -11.06
C CYS A 371 3.42 1.31 -11.60
N VAL A 372 3.76 1.95 -12.71
CA VAL A 372 2.89 2.84 -13.48
C VAL A 372 2.59 2.19 -14.82
N TYR A 373 1.31 1.96 -15.09
CA TYR A 373 0.83 1.35 -16.32
C TYR A 373 0.18 2.43 -17.21
N ALA A 374 0.34 2.31 -18.53
CA ALA A 374 -0.45 3.09 -19.46
C ALA A 374 -1.96 2.87 -19.23
N ASN A 375 -2.73 3.91 -19.49
CA ASN A 375 -4.19 3.80 -19.51
C ASN A 375 -4.60 2.85 -20.66
N ALA A 376 -5.44 1.87 -20.35
CA ALA A 376 -5.94 0.89 -21.31
C ALA A 376 -6.87 1.52 -22.35
N ASP A 377 -7.64 2.53 -21.95
CA ASP A 377 -8.63 3.19 -22.82
C ASP A 377 -8.03 4.38 -23.59
N ASN A 378 -6.90 4.90 -23.11
CA ASN A 378 -6.20 6.02 -23.75
C ASN A 378 -4.69 5.78 -23.76
N ARG A 379 -4.15 5.38 -24.91
CA ARG A 379 -2.72 5.12 -25.05
C ARG A 379 -1.83 6.34 -24.74
N ASN A 380 -2.35 7.55 -24.82
CA ASN A 380 -1.60 8.79 -24.63
C ASN A 380 -1.74 9.32 -23.20
N ASP A 381 -2.07 8.45 -22.23
CA ASP A 381 -2.25 8.79 -20.83
C ASP A 381 -1.52 7.79 -19.91
N LEU A 382 -0.85 8.33 -18.88
CA LEU A 382 -0.15 7.59 -17.83
C LEU A 382 -0.68 7.98 -16.43
N PRO A 383 -1.81 7.39 -15.99
CA PRO A 383 -2.37 7.65 -14.68
C PRO A 383 -1.36 7.37 -13.56
N GLY A 384 -1.16 8.35 -12.67
CA GLY A 384 -0.26 8.23 -11.51
C GLY A 384 1.21 8.51 -11.81
N ILE A 385 1.55 9.00 -13.01
CA ILE A 385 2.95 9.32 -13.37
C ILE A 385 3.62 10.34 -12.43
N GLU A 386 2.83 11.17 -11.74
CA GLU A 386 3.28 12.14 -10.73
C GLU A 386 4.09 11.50 -9.59
N VAL A 387 4.00 10.18 -9.39
CA VAL A 387 4.83 9.45 -8.44
C VAL A 387 6.34 9.61 -8.73
N LEU A 388 6.73 9.91 -9.97
CA LEU A 388 8.12 10.22 -10.33
C LEU A 388 8.69 11.44 -9.58
N ASN A 389 7.86 12.35 -9.09
CA ASN A 389 8.31 13.46 -8.26
C ASN A 389 8.97 12.96 -6.95
N GLN A 390 8.54 11.80 -6.45
CA GLN A 390 9.04 11.17 -5.23
C GLN A 390 10.03 10.03 -5.49
N ALA A 391 10.21 9.63 -6.75
CA ALA A 391 11.10 8.54 -7.12
C ALA A 391 12.58 8.92 -6.96
N ASP A 392 13.39 7.95 -6.56
CA ASP A 392 14.86 8.08 -6.52
C ASP A 392 15.49 7.58 -7.82
N LEU A 393 14.89 6.57 -8.46
CA LEU A 393 15.31 6.00 -9.74
C LEU A 393 14.10 5.47 -10.53
N ALA A 394 14.24 5.31 -11.84
CA ALA A 394 13.17 4.79 -12.68
C ALA A 394 13.63 3.77 -13.73
N ILE A 395 12.74 2.83 -14.03
CA ILE A 395 12.82 1.97 -15.22
C ILE A 395 11.72 2.39 -16.19
N TRP A 396 12.07 2.77 -17.43
CA TRP A 396 11.09 3.13 -18.45
C TRP A 396 11.06 2.12 -19.60
N SER A 397 9.85 1.72 -19.94
CA SER A 397 9.51 0.93 -21.13
C SER A 397 8.30 1.59 -21.80
N ILE A 398 8.56 2.52 -22.72
CA ILE A 398 7.54 3.39 -23.32
C ILE A 398 7.70 3.36 -24.85
N ARG A 399 6.59 3.32 -25.60
CA ARG A 399 6.65 3.23 -27.06
C ARG A 399 5.71 4.19 -27.77
N ARG A 400 6.27 5.02 -28.65
CA ARG A 400 5.59 5.80 -29.70
C ARG A 400 4.32 6.50 -29.24
N ARG A 401 4.36 7.22 -28.13
CA ARG A 401 3.20 7.91 -27.56
C ARG A 401 3.44 9.41 -27.53
N THR A 402 2.35 10.15 -27.57
CA THR A 402 2.35 11.59 -27.30
C THR A 402 1.59 11.80 -26.00
N PHE A 403 1.98 12.77 -25.20
CA PHE A 403 1.39 12.97 -23.86
C PHE A 403 0.85 14.38 -23.70
N PRO A 404 -0.17 14.59 -22.85
CA PRO A 404 -0.53 15.91 -22.39
C PRO A 404 0.69 16.60 -21.77
N GLN A 405 0.80 17.91 -21.96
CA GLN A 405 1.93 18.70 -21.47
C GLN A 405 2.25 18.42 -19.99
N ARG A 406 1.23 18.34 -19.13
CA ARG A 406 1.38 18.03 -17.70
C ARG A 406 2.17 16.75 -17.44
N GLN A 407 1.87 15.65 -18.14
CA GLN A 407 2.54 14.37 -17.91
C GLN A 407 3.95 14.36 -18.52
N LEU A 408 4.12 15.00 -19.67
CA LEU A 408 5.44 15.15 -20.29
C LEU A 408 6.38 16.00 -19.41
N ASP A 409 5.84 17.01 -18.73
CA ASP A 409 6.59 17.85 -17.80
C ASP A 409 7.03 17.10 -16.54
N VAL A 410 6.25 16.14 -16.04
CA VAL A 410 6.70 15.25 -14.95
C VAL A 410 7.93 14.44 -15.38
N LEU A 411 7.92 13.89 -16.60
CA LEU A 411 9.03 13.12 -17.15
C LEU A 411 10.27 14.00 -17.39
N ARG A 412 10.08 15.20 -17.97
CA ARG A 412 11.16 16.18 -18.18
C ARG A 412 11.75 16.63 -16.84
N LYS A 413 10.90 16.93 -15.85
CA LYS A 413 11.35 17.32 -14.51
C LYS A 413 12.16 16.23 -13.84
N TYR A 414 11.67 14.98 -13.86
CA TYR A 414 12.40 13.82 -13.33
C TYR A 414 13.82 13.75 -13.88
N LEU A 415 13.96 13.96 -15.19
CA LEU A 415 15.23 13.98 -15.88
C LEU A 415 16.06 15.22 -15.56
N ALA A 416 15.46 16.40 -15.49
CA ALA A 416 16.13 17.66 -15.16
C ALA A 416 16.74 17.63 -13.76
N ASP A 417 16.05 17.00 -12.80
CA ASP A 417 16.49 16.78 -11.41
C ASP A 417 17.74 15.87 -11.31
N GLY A 418 18.27 15.36 -12.43
CA GLY A 418 19.47 14.53 -12.45
C GLY A 418 19.25 13.10 -11.97
N LYS A 419 17.99 12.66 -11.86
CA LYS A 419 17.64 11.33 -11.35
C LYS A 419 18.04 10.22 -12.34
N PRO A 420 18.48 9.03 -11.86
CA PRO A 420 18.93 7.94 -12.71
C PRO A 420 17.80 7.26 -13.49
N LEU A 421 18.07 6.89 -14.75
CA LEU A 421 17.12 6.18 -15.60
C LEU A 421 17.74 4.92 -16.20
N VAL A 422 17.00 3.81 -16.06
CA VAL A 422 17.19 2.58 -16.83
C VAL A 422 16.10 2.52 -17.89
N ALA A 423 16.47 2.59 -19.16
CA ALA A 423 15.53 2.52 -20.28
C ALA A 423 15.76 1.23 -21.08
N LEU A 424 14.67 0.62 -21.54
CA LEU A 424 14.77 -0.58 -22.36
C LEU A 424 13.88 -0.53 -23.61
N ARG A 425 14.27 -1.33 -24.61
CA ARG A 425 13.56 -1.52 -25.87
C ARG A 425 13.13 -0.20 -26.49
N THR A 426 11.83 -0.05 -26.66
CA THR A 426 11.14 0.94 -27.46
C THR A 426 11.22 2.34 -26.88
N THR A 427 11.81 2.47 -25.68
CA THR A 427 12.03 3.76 -25.03
C THR A 427 12.94 4.67 -25.85
N SER A 428 13.78 4.13 -26.75
CA SER A 428 14.52 4.91 -27.76
C SER A 428 13.60 5.71 -28.70
N HIS A 429 12.33 5.36 -28.79
CA HIS A 429 11.32 6.11 -29.54
C HIS A 429 10.04 6.25 -28.71
N ALA A 430 10.19 6.53 -27.41
CA ALA A 430 9.10 6.62 -26.45
C ALA A 430 8.06 7.69 -26.80
N PHE A 431 8.54 8.88 -27.15
CA PHE A 431 7.74 10.11 -27.18
C PHE A 431 7.53 10.68 -28.58
N SER A 432 7.73 9.88 -29.62
CA SER A 432 7.59 10.27 -31.02
C SER A 432 6.69 9.32 -31.79
N LEU A 433 5.87 9.87 -32.68
CA LEU A 433 5.11 9.05 -33.62
C LEU A 433 6.05 8.54 -34.71
N ARG A 434 5.70 7.42 -35.36
CA ARG A 434 6.41 6.99 -36.57
C ARG A 434 6.24 8.02 -37.69
N GLU A 435 5.00 8.46 -37.85
CA GLU A 435 4.53 9.36 -38.89
C GLU A 435 3.43 10.25 -38.31
N GLY A 436 3.26 11.44 -38.88
CA GLY A 436 2.23 12.39 -38.48
C GLY A 436 2.62 13.32 -37.33
N GLN A 437 1.66 14.12 -36.90
CA GLN A 437 1.79 15.12 -35.83
C GLN A 437 0.96 14.72 -34.61
N PRO A 438 1.31 15.14 -33.38
CA PRO A 438 0.50 14.89 -32.21
C PRO A 438 -0.92 15.47 -32.38
N ALA A 439 -1.93 14.78 -31.87
CA ALA A 439 -3.28 15.32 -31.77
C ALA A 439 -3.31 16.58 -30.88
N LYS A 440 -4.33 17.43 -31.07
CA LYS A 440 -4.49 18.69 -30.31
C LYS A 440 -4.39 18.44 -28.80
N GLY A 441 -3.54 19.21 -28.13
CA GLY A 441 -3.31 19.12 -26.68
C GLY A 441 -2.27 18.07 -26.25
N LEU A 442 -1.73 17.29 -27.18
CA LEU A 442 -0.63 16.35 -26.93
C LEU A 442 0.68 16.88 -27.50
N GLN A 443 1.79 16.41 -26.92
CA GLN A 443 3.13 16.76 -27.36
C GLN A 443 3.99 15.53 -27.64
N GLN A 444 4.99 15.74 -28.49
CA GLN A 444 6.05 14.79 -28.78
C GLN A 444 7.40 15.30 -28.26
N TRP A 445 8.36 14.40 -28.14
CA TRP A 445 9.76 14.69 -27.84
C TRP A 445 10.65 13.82 -28.75
N PRO A 446 10.82 14.21 -30.03
CA PRO A 446 11.52 13.40 -31.02
C PRO A 446 13.01 13.22 -30.72
N ASP A 447 13.66 14.25 -30.17
CA ASP A 447 15.10 14.21 -29.86
C ASP A 447 15.43 13.47 -28.56
N PHE A 448 14.45 12.79 -27.94
CA PHE A 448 14.62 12.11 -26.65
C PHE A 448 15.76 11.09 -26.68
N ASP A 449 15.85 10.27 -27.73
CA ASP A 449 16.87 9.21 -27.82
C ASP A 449 18.28 9.80 -27.77
N GLN A 450 18.53 10.76 -28.65
CA GLN A 450 19.84 11.38 -28.79
C GLN A 450 20.20 12.21 -27.55
N GLN A 451 19.27 13.03 -27.04
CA GLN A 451 19.55 13.95 -25.94
C GLN A 451 19.58 13.27 -24.57
N VAL A 452 18.74 12.26 -24.35
CA VAL A 452 18.59 11.63 -23.03
C VAL A 452 19.31 10.30 -22.96
N LEU A 453 19.11 9.42 -23.95
CA LEU A 453 19.69 8.09 -23.95
C LEU A 453 21.07 8.04 -24.59
N GLY A 454 21.46 9.06 -25.37
CA GLY A 454 22.69 9.03 -26.18
C GLY A 454 22.62 8.01 -27.32
N GLY A 455 21.40 7.57 -27.66
CA GLY A 455 21.09 6.63 -28.72
C GLY A 455 20.93 7.31 -30.08
N ASN A 456 20.68 6.48 -31.09
CA ASN A 456 20.45 6.92 -32.46
C ASN A 456 19.66 5.85 -33.22
N TYR A 457 18.46 5.54 -32.75
CA TYR A 457 17.62 4.47 -33.30
C TYR A 457 17.11 4.80 -34.73
N HIS A 458 17.42 3.93 -35.70
CA HIS A 458 17.07 4.05 -37.13
C HIS A 458 16.34 2.83 -37.70
N ASP A 459 15.44 2.23 -36.91
CA ASP A 459 14.73 0.96 -37.23
C ASP A 459 15.49 -0.30 -36.77
N HIS A 460 15.06 -1.48 -37.24
CA HIS A 460 15.58 -2.77 -36.80
C HIS A 460 15.82 -3.74 -37.96
N TYR A 461 16.62 -4.77 -37.72
CA TYR A 461 16.76 -5.93 -38.61
C TYR A 461 15.48 -6.80 -38.59
N PRO A 462 15.25 -7.66 -39.60
CA PRO A 462 14.08 -8.53 -39.66
C PRO A 462 13.85 -9.34 -38.38
N ASN A 463 12.60 -9.51 -37.98
CA ASN A 463 12.22 -10.12 -36.69
C ASN A 463 12.62 -11.60 -36.59
N GLU A 464 12.77 -12.27 -37.74
CA GLU A 464 13.14 -13.67 -37.87
C GLU A 464 14.66 -13.89 -37.71
N ALA A 465 15.44 -12.82 -37.80
CA ALA A 465 16.88 -12.88 -37.67
C ALA A 465 17.29 -13.29 -36.24
N LYS A 466 18.23 -14.24 -36.14
CA LYS A 466 18.78 -14.67 -34.85
C LYS A 466 19.79 -13.64 -34.36
N THR A 467 19.46 -12.98 -33.26
CA THR A 467 20.33 -11.98 -32.62
C THR A 467 21.22 -12.63 -31.57
N PHE A 468 22.51 -12.31 -31.66
CA PHE A 468 23.51 -12.69 -30.67
C PHE A 468 24.17 -11.44 -30.11
N VAL A 469 24.54 -11.48 -28.82
CA VAL A 469 25.08 -10.33 -28.08
C VAL A 469 26.36 -10.72 -27.38
N GLN A 470 27.34 -9.83 -27.40
CA GLN A 470 28.62 -10.00 -26.73
C GLN A 470 29.01 -8.74 -25.94
N PRO A 471 29.52 -8.89 -24.70
CA PRO A 471 30.15 -7.79 -23.98
C PRO A 471 31.39 -7.26 -24.69
N LEU A 472 31.60 -5.94 -24.66
CA LEU A 472 32.80 -5.32 -25.19
C LEU A 472 33.99 -5.54 -24.26
N GLN A 473 35.12 -6.00 -24.81
CA GLN A 473 36.35 -6.15 -24.05
C GLN A 473 36.83 -4.82 -23.44
N ALA A 474 36.63 -3.70 -24.14
CA ALA A 474 36.97 -2.36 -23.63
C ALA A 474 36.10 -1.93 -22.43
N ALA A 475 34.93 -2.55 -22.24
CA ALA A 475 34.05 -2.31 -21.10
C ALA A 475 34.26 -3.34 -19.97
N ALA A 476 35.23 -4.26 -20.10
CA ALA A 476 35.53 -5.25 -19.08
C ALA A 476 35.79 -4.58 -17.72
N GLY A 477 35.19 -5.10 -16.66
CA GLY A 477 35.26 -4.52 -15.31
C GLY A 477 34.23 -3.43 -15.02
N HIS A 478 33.39 -3.03 -15.98
CA HIS A 478 32.27 -2.14 -15.68
C HIS A 478 31.25 -2.88 -14.77
N PRO A 479 30.76 -2.28 -13.65
CA PRO A 479 29.90 -2.99 -12.68
C PRO A 479 28.61 -3.58 -13.27
N ILE A 480 28.12 -3.01 -14.37
CA ILE A 480 26.94 -3.53 -15.10
C ILE A 480 27.21 -4.92 -15.68
N LEU A 481 28.45 -5.20 -16.08
CA LEU A 481 28.86 -6.47 -16.70
C LEU A 481 29.28 -7.52 -15.66
N ASP A 482 29.28 -7.20 -14.37
CA ASP A 482 29.73 -8.11 -13.31
C ASP A 482 28.94 -9.42 -13.30
N GLY A 483 29.65 -10.54 -13.49
CA GLY A 483 29.08 -11.88 -13.55
C GLY A 483 28.43 -12.24 -14.89
N ILE A 484 28.63 -11.45 -15.94
CA ILE A 484 28.26 -11.78 -17.31
C ILE A 484 29.51 -12.28 -18.04
N ALA A 485 29.45 -13.48 -18.61
CA ALA A 485 30.56 -14.05 -19.35
C ALA A 485 30.88 -13.22 -20.62
N PRO A 486 32.17 -13.09 -21.01
CA PRO A 486 32.59 -12.32 -22.18
C PRO A 486 32.25 -13.02 -23.52
N SER A 487 31.84 -14.28 -23.45
CA SER A 487 31.38 -15.04 -24.61
C SER A 487 30.03 -14.52 -25.13
N GLU A 488 29.84 -14.64 -26.43
CA GLU A 488 28.57 -14.34 -27.06
C GLU A 488 27.43 -15.23 -26.52
N PHE A 489 26.22 -14.66 -26.39
CA PHE A 489 25.01 -15.38 -26.02
C PHE A 489 23.82 -14.96 -26.88
N ARG A 490 22.87 -15.88 -27.05
CA ARG A 490 21.64 -15.62 -27.81
C ARG A 490 20.66 -14.75 -27.03
N VAL A 491 20.02 -13.82 -27.73
CA VAL A 491 18.89 -13.03 -27.22
C VAL A 491 17.70 -13.14 -28.17
N PHE A 492 16.56 -12.56 -27.78
CA PHE A 492 15.31 -12.62 -28.51
C PHE A 492 14.83 -11.22 -28.90
N GLY A 493 13.95 -11.13 -29.91
CA GLY A 493 13.51 -9.86 -30.49
C GLY A 493 14.47 -9.31 -31.54
N SER A 494 14.00 -8.33 -32.32
CA SER A 494 14.79 -7.71 -33.38
C SER A 494 16.00 -6.96 -32.85
N LEU A 495 17.08 -6.96 -33.64
CA LEU A 495 18.27 -6.15 -33.42
C LEU A 495 18.00 -4.73 -33.91
N TYR A 496 18.11 -3.73 -33.04
CA TYR A 496 17.92 -2.32 -33.40
C TYR A 496 19.19 -1.76 -34.04
N LYS A 497 19.01 -0.89 -35.03
CA LYS A 497 20.09 -0.13 -35.69
C LYS A 497 20.32 1.15 -34.91
N ASN A 498 21.42 1.22 -34.17
CA ASN A 498 21.71 2.32 -33.24
C ASN A 498 23.03 3.04 -33.55
N HIS A 499 23.84 2.53 -34.48
CA HIS A 499 25.11 3.14 -34.82
C HIS A 499 24.94 4.43 -35.68
N PRO A 500 25.73 5.49 -35.44
CA PRO A 500 26.63 5.70 -34.30
C PRO A 500 25.89 6.19 -33.05
N LEU A 501 26.41 5.86 -31.86
CA LEU A 501 25.96 6.47 -30.60
C LEU A 501 26.49 7.91 -30.44
N ALA A 502 25.90 8.68 -29.53
CA ALA A 502 26.45 9.96 -29.12
C ALA A 502 27.87 9.80 -28.53
N THR A 503 28.73 10.80 -28.70
CA THR A 503 30.12 10.79 -28.17
C THR A 503 30.18 10.76 -26.65
N THR A 504 29.09 11.13 -25.98
CA THR A 504 28.89 11.09 -24.52
C THR A 504 28.34 9.73 -24.04
N ALA A 505 28.06 8.80 -24.95
CA ALA A 505 27.61 7.45 -24.64
C ALA A 505 28.78 6.46 -24.71
N ALA A 506 28.81 5.53 -23.75
CA ALA A 506 29.82 4.49 -23.65
C ALA A 506 29.16 3.11 -23.90
N PRO A 507 29.42 2.46 -25.06
CA PRO A 507 28.87 1.14 -25.35
C PRO A 507 29.45 0.09 -24.40
N LEU A 508 28.59 -0.85 -23.97
CA LEU A 508 28.94 -1.97 -23.09
C LEU A 508 28.82 -3.32 -23.81
N MET A 509 27.89 -3.45 -24.74
CA MET A 509 27.64 -4.67 -25.50
C MET A 509 27.29 -4.36 -26.95
N LEU A 510 27.73 -5.24 -27.85
CA LEU A 510 27.33 -5.24 -29.27
C LEU A 510 26.44 -6.45 -29.56
N GLY A 511 25.52 -6.27 -30.49
CA GLY A 511 24.67 -7.33 -31.03
C GLY A 511 24.88 -7.50 -32.53
N ARG A 512 24.75 -8.72 -33.02
CA ARG A 512 24.82 -9.02 -34.46
C ARG A 512 23.74 -10.00 -34.88
N VAL A 513 23.41 -9.95 -36.17
CA VAL A 513 22.67 -11.00 -36.87
C VAL A 513 23.53 -11.50 -38.02
N ALA A 514 23.33 -12.75 -38.46
CA ALA A 514 24.19 -13.35 -39.50
C ALA A 514 24.22 -12.56 -40.82
N ALA A 515 23.14 -11.85 -41.14
CA ALA A 515 23.01 -11.06 -42.36
C ALA A 515 23.49 -9.59 -42.21
N ALA A 516 23.94 -9.17 -41.03
CA ALA A 516 24.38 -7.79 -40.81
C ALA A 516 25.85 -7.61 -41.15
N GLU A 517 26.16 -6.55 -41.91
CA GLU A 517 27.53 -6.14 -42.21
C GLU A 517 28.26 -5.58 -40.99
N MET A 518 27.52 -4.97 -40.05
CA MET A 518 28.06 -4.35 -38.85
C MET A 518 27.30 -4.80 -37.60
N ALA A 519 28.02 -4.92 -36.48
CA ALA A 519 27.41 -5.14 -35.18
C ALA A 519 26.86 -3.82 -34.61
N GLU A 520 25.73 -3.88 -33.93
CA GLU A 520 25.02 -2.73 -33.39
C GLU A 520 25.19 -2.63 -31.87
N PRO A 521 25.33 -1.42 -31.30
CA PRO A 521 25.24 -1.24 -29.86
C PRO A 521 23.88 -1.68 -29.31
N VAL A 522 23.88 -2.53 -28.28
CA VAL A 522 22.66 -3.04 -27.65
C VAL A 522 22.53 -2.70 -26.18
N ALA A 523 23.60 -2.26 -25.53
CA ALA A 523 23.59 -1.77 -24.17
C ALA A 523 24.70 -0.72 -23.99
N TRP A 524 24.38 0.41 -23.37
CA TRP A 524 25.33 1.49 -23.14
C TRP A 524 24.92 2.35 -21.94
N THR A 525 25.88 3.11 -21.42
CA THR A 525 25.62 4.18 -20.47
C THR A 525 25.71 5.53 -21.16
N HIS A 526 24.95 6.51 -20.71
CA HIS A 526 25.05 7.89 -21.20
C HIS A 526 25.25 8.85 -20.03
N GLN A 527 26.31 9.65 -20.11
CA GLN A 527 26.60 10.67 -19.11
C GLN A 527 25.96 12.00 -19.54
N ARG A 528 24.94 12.44 -18.80
CA ARG A 528 24.30 13.73 -19.07
C ARG A 528 25.01 14.89 -18.37
N PRO A 529 24.88 16.13 -18.87
CA PRO A 529 25.49 17.31 -18.24
C PRO A 529 25.10 17.51 -16.77
N ASN A 530 23.88 17.10 -16.37
CA ASN A 530 23.39 17.17 -15.00
C ASN A 530 23.82 15.99 -14.11
N ARG A 531 24.78 15.16 -14.54
CA ARG A 531 25.33 13.99 -13.84
C ARG A 531 24.33 12.86 -13.57
N GLY A 532 23.15 12.87 -14.18
CA GLY A 532 22.20 11.75 -14.08
C GLY A 532 22.74 10.50 -14.79
N ARG A 533 22.78 9.37 -14.07
CA ARG A 533 23.20 8.07 -14.61
C ARG A 533 22.11 7.51 -15.52
N ILE A 534 22.40 7.38 -16.81
CA ILE A 534 21.51 6.73 -17.77
C ILE A 534 22.12 5.41 -18.20
N PHE A 535 21.32 4.35 -18.16
CA PHE A 535 21.61 3.11 -18.86
C PHE A 535 20.48 2.84 -19.84
N TYR A 536 20.83 2.51 -21.07
CA TYR A 536 19.88 2.01 -22.05
C TYR A 536 20.28 0.62 -22.54
N THR A 537 19.29 -0.22 -22.80
CA THR A 537 19.48 -1.43 -23.60
C THR A 537 18.36 -1.60 -24.63
N SER A 538 18.71 -1.94 -25.86
CA SER A 538 17.72 -2.33 -26.88
C SER A 538 17.16 -3.73 -26.67
N LEU A 539 17.63 -4.46 -25.64
CA LEU A 539 17.14 -5.77 -25.23
C LEU A 539 15.90 -5.67 -24.31
N GLY A 540 15.18 -6.79 -24.12
CA GLY A 540 13.98 -6.84 -23.27
C GLY A 540 12.72 -7.38 -23.95
N HIS A 541 12.90 -8.34 -24.87
CA HIS A 541 11.76 -9.12 -25.37
C HIS A 541 11.25 -10.02 -24.23
N PRO A 542 9.98 -10.47 -24.19
CA PRO A 542 9.50 -11.35 -23.12
C PRO A 542 10.44 -12.53 -22.79
N GLN A 543 10.90 -13.24 -23.83
CA GLN A 543 11.86 -14.35 -23.68
C GLN A 543 13.26 -13.92 -23.20
N SER A 544 13.64 -12.65 -23.35
CA SER A 544 14.89 -12.13 -22.77
C SER A 544 14.89 -12.26 -21.25
N PHE A 545 13.74 -12.16 -20.60
CA PHE A 545 13.63 -12.32 -19.14
C PHE A 545 13.88 -13.76 -18.66
N GLU A 546 13.98 -14.73 -19.57
CA GLU A 546 14.42 -16.10 -19.26
C GLU A 546 15.93 -16.28 -19.40
N VAL A 547 16.62 -15.35 -20.08
CA VAL A 547 18.08 -15.39 -20.31
C VAL A 547 18.82 -14.86 -19.08
N PRO A 548 19.66 -15.68 -18.39
CA PRO A 548 20.35 -15.27 -17.16
C PRO A 548 21.22 -14.03 -17.33
N GLN A 549 21.92 -13.92 -18.46
CA GLN A 549 22.80 -12.80 -18.80
C GLN A 549 21.99 -11.49 -18.91
N PHE A 550 20.82 -11.51 -19.54
CA PHE A 550 19.95 -10.33 -19.62
C PHE A 550 19.37 -9.95 -18.26
N GLN A 551 18.89 -10.93 -17.48
CA GLN A 551 18.41 -10.66 -16.12
C GLN A 551 19.51 -10.02 -15.27
N ARG A 552 20.75 -10.53 -15.36
CA ARG A 552 21.91 -10.00 -14.66
C ARG A 552 22.28 -8.59 -15.13
N LEU A 553 22.26 -8.34 -16.44
CA LEU A 553 22.50 -7.02 -17.05
C LEU A 553 21.53 -5.98 -16.50
N LEU A 554 20.22 -6.22 -16.65
CA LEU A 554 19.19 -5.27 -16.22
C LEU A 554 19.22 -5.04 -14.70
N ARG A 555 19.47 -6.11 -13.93
CA ARG A 555 19.64 -6.03 -12.47
C ARG A 555 20.84 -5.15 -12.12
N ASN A 556 22.02 -5.44 -12.64
CA ASN A 556 23.24 -4.70 -12.32
C ASN A 556 23.13 -3.24 -12.78
N ALA A 557 22.55 -2.99 -13.96
CA ALA A 557 22.28 -1.64 -14.45
C ALA A 557 21.39 -0.83 -13.49
N THR A 558 20.36 -1.47 -12.91
CA THR A 558 19.47 -0.80 -11.94
C THR A 558 20.19 -0.46 -10.65
N TYR A 559 21.00 -1.37 -10.08
CA TYR A 559 21.81 -1.07 -8.89
C TYR A 559 22.88 0.00 -9.17
N TRP A 560 23.58 -0.11 -10.31
CA TRP A 560 24.56 0.90 -10.74
C TRP A 560 23.93 2.29 -10.90
N ALA A 561 22.73 2.35 -11.51
CA ALA A 561 21.98 3.59 -11.67
C ALA A 561 21.60 4.17 -10.30
N ALA A 562 21.18 3.33 -9.35
CA ALA A 562 20.88 3.71 -7.97
C ALA A 562 22.11 4.20 -7.16
N GLY A 563 23.33 4.03 -7.71
CA GLY A 563 24.57 4.28 -6.97
C GLY A 563 24.82 3.25 -5.86
N LEU A 564 24.25 2.05 -5.98
CA LEU A 564 24.36 0.97 -5.01
C LEU A 564 25.19 -0.19 -5.59
N PRO A 565 25.94 -0.93 -4.75
CA PRO A 565 26.54 -2.18 -5.19
C PRO A 565 25.43 -3.20 -5.50
N SER A 566 25.61 -3.97 -6.57
CA SER A 566 24.72 -5.09 -6.88
C SER A 566 24.94 -6.20 -5.83
N PRO A 567 23.92 -6.62 -5.06
CA PRO A 567 24.09 -7.68 -4.08
C PRO A 567 24.57 -8.98 -4.75
N PRO A 568 25.22 -9.90 -4.02
CA PRO A 568 25.43 -11.26 -4.52
C PRO A 568 24.10 -11.88 -4.94
N LEU A 569 24.10 -12.75 -5.96
CA LEU A 569 22.97 -13.66 -6.16
C LEU A 569 23.09 -14.70 -5.06
N SER A 570 22.41 -14.47 -3.93
CA SER A 570 22.40 -15.46 -2.84
C SER A 570 21.98 -16.81 -3.42
N PRO A 571 22.76 -17.90 -3.18
CA PRO A 571 22.23 -19.23 -3.36
C PRO A 571 20.95 -19.30 -2.54
N ARG A 572 19.86 -19.77 -3.16
CA ARG A 572 18.62 -20.04 -2.42
C ARG A 572 18.94 -21.18 -1.44
N THR A 573 19.42 -20.86 -0.25
CA THR A 573 19.51 -21.86 0.81
C THR A 573 18.09 -22.30 1.10
N ALA A 574 17.77 -23.52 0.67
CA ALA A 574 16.60 -24.24 1.11
C ALA A 574 16.56 -24.14 2.63
N SER A 575 15.39 -23.78 3.15
CA SER A 575 14.97 -23.92 4.53
C SER A 575 15.81 -24.97 5.25
N LEU A 576 16.54 -24.57 6.28
CA LEU A 576 17.11 -25.48 7.28
C LEU A 576 15.96 -26.37 7.76
N THR A 577 15.87 -27.58 7.21
CA THR A 577 15.07 -28.65 7.79
C THR A 577 15.63 -28.86 9.18
N GLN A 578 14.93 -28.33 10.18
CA GLN A 578 15.14 -28.73 11.56
C GLN A 578 14.94 -30.25 11.60
N THR A 579 16.06 -30.95 11.80
CA THR A 579 16.06 -32.34 12.20
C THR A 579 15.22 -32.48 13.47
N LYS A 580 14.34 -33.50 13.43
CA LYS A 580 13.30 -33.83 14.42
C LYS A 580 13.78 -33.91 15.85
#